data_AF-A0A662PA21-F1
#
_entry.id   AF-A0A662PA21-F1
#
_cell.length_a   1.000
_cell.length_b   1.000
_cell.length_c   1.000
_cell.angle_alpha   90.00
_cell.angle_beta   90.00
_cell.angle_gamma   90.00
#
_symmetry.space_group_name_H-M   'P 1'
#
loop_
_entity.id
_entity.type
_entity.pdbx_description
1 polymer ?
#
loop_
_entity_poly.entity_id
_entity_poly.type
_entity_poly.pdbx_seq_one_letter_code
_entity_poly.pdbx_strand_id
1 'polypeptide(L)'
;MSEDAKKLRERMNRLKELYERGEISDQAYDRLLREYLEKLRYEEAPRKPSIKYSYVAMVILLIAGILFGYMIRPPEIETVTLTFTRSILTTMKIDNVPPSTGSEGVRINGGAEYTNSSQVKVNFAAWDPISGLKRIYLSNDAIRWRLVEEYNPPTKDYVRKTLSWKLSPGDGNKCVYLELEDGLGNKWWPNPPQQALPYLYDCIKLDTTPPPPPNPLPSAGGNRFMKNQVTLEWRSVSDPPPGQIDHYIIEVDNTPSFNSPNKKTYITASTSKITEPLSLGTWYWRVRAVDKAGNHGPWSEIASFTIVKGAEIYAVIRGTNNRIYYRSYSNGSWGNWKMLPGSTIDSPAAVECGGRLHIVARGNFNILWYGYVNLSTGIFSGWKRLSGATPSRPDLAATADCKLYLAIRGMDDQIYLNYHNGSTWVGWRRIPGSTIDGPAIAVLGNSLHVIIRGSDGLSLWHGIMDLSTNTWRRWIKISGSTPSTPDLAADQATGTLYLAVRGKNNRIYVRSWFNGSWGDWEQVPTGTTSNGPAIRVLGRELHIMVRRTSPPNSIYHCIKKLPAGAWSSWKKLNGTTPTSPTLT
;
A
#
# COMPACT_ATOMS: atom_id res chain seq x y z
N MET A 1 17.58 -17.63 47.89
CA MET A 1 16.62 -16.89 47.05
C MET A 1 16.16 -15.67 47.86
N SER A 2 16.29 -14.46 47.31
CA SER A 2 15.80 -13.24 47.98
C SER A 2 14.28 -13.12 47.92
N GLU A 3 13.71 -12.23 48.72
CA GLU A 3 12.27 -11.95 48.67
C GLU A 3 11.87 -11.28 47.34
N ASP A 4 12.80 -10.58 46.70
CA ASP A 4 12.57 -9.91 45.42
C ASP A 4 12.69 -10.86 44.22
N ALA A 5 13.51 -11.92 44.33
CA ALA A 5 13.49 -13.04 43.38
C ALA A 5 12.11 -13.74 43.34
N LYS A 6 11.44 -13.91 44.49
CA LYS A 6 10.05 -14.42 44.53
C LYS A 6 9.08 -13.51 43.77
N LYS A 7 9.11 -12.21 44.07
CA LYS A 7 8.26 -11.18 43.41
C LYS A 7 8.51 -11.09 41.91
N LEU A 8 9.75 -11.28 41.46
CA LEU A 8 10.11 -11.36 40.04
C LEU A 8 9.46 -12.58 39.37
N ARG A 9 9.56 -13.78 39.97
CA ARG A 9 8.92 -15.00 39.47
C ARG A 9 7.39 -14.90 39.43
N GLU A 10 6.78 -14.29 40.44
CA GLU A 10 5.33 -14.01 40.49
C GLU A 10 4.90 -13.04 39.38
N ARG A 11 5.66 -11.97 39.14
CA ARG A 11 5.43 -11.03 38.03
C ARG A 11 5.58 -11.69 36.66
N MET A 12 6.52 -12.62 36.48
CA MET A 12 6.68 -13.39 35.25
C MET A 12 5.47 -14.30 34.97
N ASN A 13 4.94 -14.97 35.99
CA ASN A 13 3.72 -15.78 35.83
C ASN A 13 2.52 -14.91 35.41
N ARG A 14 2.31 -13.77 36.08
CA ARG A 14 1.22 -12.83 35.72
C ARG A 14 1.41 -12.19 34.34
N LEU A 15 2.64 -11.94 33.91
CA LEU A 15 2.95 -11.50 32.54
C LEU A 15 2.56 -12.57 31.51
N LYS A 16 2.83 -13.85 31.79
CA LYS A 16 2.43 -14.97 30.94
C LYS A 16 0.91 -15.10 30.81
N GLU A 17 0.16 -14.97 31.91
CA GLU A 17 -1.31 -15.01 31.86
C GLU A 17 -1.93 -13.89 31.00
N LEU A 18 -1.31 -12.71 30.94
CA LEU A 18 -1.76 -11.58 30.11
C LEU A 18 -1.49 -11.85 28.62
N TYR A 19 -0.36 -12.50 28.31
CA TYR A 19 -0.04 -12.93 26.96
C TYR A 19 -0.97 -14.06 26.47
N GLU A 20 -1.22 -15.08 27.30
CA GLU A 20 -2.16 -16.18 26.98
C GLU A 20 -3.62 -15.69 26.84
N ARG A 21 -3.96 -14.53 27.41
CA ARG A 21 -5.25 -13.84 27.20
C ARG A 21 -5.28 -12.87 26.01
N GLY A 22 -4.15 -12.65 25.34
CA GLY A 22 -4.04 -11.70 24.22
C GLY A 22 -4.11 -10.23 24.63
N GLU A 23 -3.92 -9.91 25.92
CA GLU A 23 -3.96 -8.53 26.45
C GLU A 23 -2.66 -7.75 26.12
N ILE A 24 -1.60 -8.45 25.71
CA ILE A 24 -0.30 -7.89 25.28
C ILE A 24 0.24 -8.61 24.04
N SER A 25 1.01 -7.90 23.20
CA SER A 25 1.62 -8.46 22.00
C SER A 25 2.94 -9.19 22.27
N ASP A 26 3.30 -10.11 21.37
CA ASP A 26 4.52 -10.93 21.38
C ASP A 26 5.77 -10.07 21.68
N GLN A 27 5.93 -8.96 20.96
CA GLN A 27 7.08 -8.06 21.11
C GLN A 27 7.14 -7.34 22.48
N ALA A 28 5.99 -7.11 23.12
CA ALA A 28 5.92 -6.56 24.48
C ALA A 28 6.20 -7.64 25.54
N TYR A 29 5.66 -8.85 25.34
CA TYR A 29 5.92 -10.02 26.19
C TYR A 29 7.40 -10.37 26.21
N ASP A 30 8.02 -10.54 25.04
CA ASP A 30 9.43 -10.94 24.90
C ASP A 30 10.40 -9.91 25.53
N ARG A 31 10.09 -8.62 25.40
CA ARG A 31 10.87 -7.54 26.01
C ARG A 31 10.82 -7.57 27.54
N LEU A 32 9.62 -7.66 28.11
CA LEU A 32 9.42 -7.66 29.57
C LEU A 32 9.93 -8.96 30.20
N LEU A 33 9.76 -10.09 29.53
CA LEU A 33 10.25 -11.39 30.01
C LEU A 33 11.78 -11.41 30.08
N ARG A 34 12.49 -10.89 29.07
CA ARG A 34 13.96 -10.75 29.09
C ARG A 34 14.42 -9.85 30.24
N GLU A 35 13.75 -8.71 30.46
CA GLU A 35 14.09 -7.78 31.56
C GLU A 35 13.92 -8.42 32.95
N TYR A 36 12.85 -9.20 33.16
CA TYR A 36 12.62 -9.92 34.41
C TYR A 36 13.60 -11.08 34.60
N LEU A 37 13.94 -11.83 33.55
CA LEU A 37 14.95 -12.90 33.59
C LEU A 37 16.35 -12.36 33.94
N GLU A 38 16.74 -11.21 33.39
CA GLU A 38 18.04 -10.59 33.70
C GLU A 38 18.12 -10.09 35.16
N LYS A 39 17.03 -9.50 35.67
CA LYS A 39 16.93 -9.12 37.09
C LYS A 39 16.92 -10.34 38.02
N LEU A 40 16.25 -11.42 37.63
CA LEU A 40 16.24 -12.67 38.38
C LEU A 40 17.63 -13.33 38.42
N ARG A 41 18.37 -13.31 37.30
CA ARG A 41 19.77 -13.78 37.22
C ARG A 41 20.70 -13.02 38.17
N TYR A 42 20.43 -11.74 38.44
CA TYR A 42 21.18 -10.94 39.42
C TYR A 42 20.81 -11.29 40.88
N GLU A 43 19.51 -11.45 41.17
CA GLU A 43 19.02 -11.77 42.52
C GLU A 43 19.27 -13.23 42.97
N GLU A 44 19.42 -14.16 42.03
CA GLU A 44 19.73 -15.57 42.31
C GLU A 44 21.22 -15.90 42.22
N ALA A 45 22.08 -14.92 41.92
CA ALA A 45 23.53 -15.09 41.93
C ALA A 45 24.07 -15.43 43.34
N PRO A 46 24.99 -16.40 43.48
CA PRO A 46 25.53 -16.80 44.78
C PRO A 46 26.40 -15.69 45.38
N ARG A 47 25.87 -14.97 46.38
CA ARG A 47 26.63 -13.98 47.15
C ARG A 47 27.74 -14.69 47.92
N LYS A 48 29.00 -14.47 47.52
CA LYS A 48 30.19 -14.92 48.26
C LYS A 48 30.16 -14.39 49.71
N PRO A 49 30.68 -15.13 50.70
CA PRO A 49 30.80 -14.63 52.07
C PRO A 49 31.71 -13.39 52.11
N SER A 50 31.35 -12.43 52.97
CA SER A 50 32.01 -11.13 53.06
C SER A 50 33.35 -11.19 53.80
N ILE A 51 34.43 -11.38 53.05
CA ILE A 51 35.79 -11.25 53.59
C ILE A 51 36.04 -9.76 53.91
N LYS A 52 36.11 -9.43 55.20
CA LYS A 52 36.57 -8.11 55.67
C LYS A 52 38.09 -8.02 55.50
N TYR A 53 38.55 -7.23 54.53
CA TYR A 53 39.94 -6.75 54.53
C TYR A 53 40.01 -5.35 55.12
N SER A 54 40.85 -5.21 56.16
CA SER A 54 41.22 -3.92 56.72
C SER A 54 42.17 -3.19 55.78
N TYR A 55 42.11 -1.86 55.76
CA TYR A 55 43.13 -1.04 55.09
C TYR A 55 44.50 -1.26 55.74
N VAL A 56 45.50 -1.53 54.91
CA VAL A 56 46.93 -1.36 55.23
C VAL A 56 47.60 -0.76 54.00
N ALA A 57 48.12 0.45 54.12
CA ALA A 57 48.94 1.10 53.10
C ALA A 57 49.95 2.03 53.79
N MET A 58 51.25 1.75 53.61
CA MET A 58 52.32 2.73 53.85
C MET A 58 52.59 3.46 52.53
N VAL A 59 52.43 4.79 52.47
CA VAL A 59 53.37 5.83 52.91
C VAL A 59 54.59 5.96 51.98
N ILE A 60 54.63 7.10 51.28
CA ILE A 60 55.86 7.88 51.07
C ILE A 60 55.53 9.32 51.52
N LEU A 61 56.50 10.02 52.11
CA LEU A 61 56.29 11.28 52.83
C LEU A 61 56.22 12.51 51.91
N LEU A 62 55.55 13.57 52.40
CA LEU A 62 56.24 14.85 52.58
C LEU A 62 55.71 15.59 53.83
N ILE A 63 56.54 16.50 54.36
CA ILE A 63 56.51 17.00 55.74
C ILE A 63 55.58 18.20 55.89
N ALA A 64 54.65 18.14 56.86
CA ALA A 64 54.25 19.25 57.76
C ALA A 64 53.35 18.74 58.90
N GLY A 65 53.60 19.13 60.16
CA GLY A 65 52.57 19.06 61.23
C GLY A 65 52.74 18.08 62.42
N ILE A 66 53.78 18.28 63.24
CA ILE A 66 53.69 18.45 64.73
C ILE A 66 53.08 17.33 65.63
N LEU A 67 53.88 16.89 66.64
CA LEU A 67 53.52 16.19 67.92
C LEU A 67 52.87 14.78 67.83
N PHE A 68 53.06 13.79 68.73
CA PHE A 68 53.88 13.49 69.94
C PHE A 68 54.48 12.06 69.72
N GLY A 69 55.44 11.47 70.45
CA GLY A 69 56.26 11.84 71.62
C GLY A 69 56.72 10.56 72.39
N TYR A 70 57.90 10.57 73.02
CA TYR A 70 58.62 9.42 73.68
C TYR A 70 59.13 8.32 72.70
N MET A 71 60.41 7.90 72.67
CA MET A 71 61.37 7.38 73.70
C MET A 71 61.02 5.95 74.15
N ILE A 72 61.95 4.99 74.30
CA ILE A 72 63.30 5.02 74.90
C ILE A 72 64.39 4.35 74.00
N ARG A 73 65.68 4.39 74.38
CA ARG A 73 66.88 4.01 73.60
C ARG A 73 67.33 2.53 73.70
N PRO A 74 68.03 2.01 72.67
CA PRO A 74 68.87 0.81 72.73
C PRO A 74 70.28 1.11 73.31
N PRO A 75 71.15 0.09 73.51
CA PRO A 75 72.14 -0.26 72.49
C PRO A 75 72.03 -1.79 72.15
N GLU A 76 73.02 -2.62 71.79
CA GLU A 76 74.50 -2.62 71.80
C GLU A 76 75.14 -2.28 70.42
N ILE A 77 76.46 -2.42 70.27
CA ILE A 77 77.27 -1.89 69.14
C ILE A 77 78.47 -2.80 68.83
N GLU A 78 78.74 -3.07 67.55
CA GLU A 78 80.12 -3.21 67.05
C GLU A 78 80.31 -2.33 65.79
N THR A 79 81.52 -1.81 65.60
CA THR A 79 81.86 -0.90 64.49
C THR A 79 82.98 -1.46 63.63
N VAL A 80 82.76 -1.56 62.32
CA VAL A 80 83.82 -1.78 61.33
C VAL A 80 83.74 -0.71 60.25
N THR A 81 84.78 0.12 60.16
CA THR A 81 84.91 1.17 59.14
C THR A 81 85.52 0.59 57.86
N LEU A 82 84.75 0.52 56.77
CA LEU A 82 85.27 0.14 55.46
C LEU A 82 84.89 1.12 54.35
N THR A 83 85.93 1.83 53.89
CA THR A 83 86.15 2.45 52.57
C THR A 83 84.93 2.76 51.69
N PHE A 84 84.67 4.06 51.51
CA PHE A 84 83.77 4.57 50.46
C PHE A 84 84.28 4.19 49.06
N THR A 85 83.60 3.24 48.41
CA THR A 85 83.63 3.09 46.95
C THR A 85 82.41 3.79 46.38
N ARG A 86 82.56 4.68 45.38
CA ARG A 86 81.42 5.35 44.73
C ARG A 86 80.61 4.35 43.89
N SER A 87 79.58 3.76 44.48
CA SER A 87 78.54 3.03 43.75
C SER A 87 77.61 4.03 43.05
N ILE A 88 77.63 4.05 41.72
CA ILE A 88 76.63 4.77 40.93
C ILE A 88 75.35 3.95 40.93
N LEU A 89 74.36 4.37 41.72
CA LEU A 89 73.02 3.79 41.72
C LEU A 89 72.24 4.23 40.47
N THR A 90 72.53 3.58 39.34
CA THR A 90 71.73 3.69 38.11
C THR A 90 70.39 2.98 38.31
N THR A 91 69.34 3.73 38.68
CA THR A 91 67.98 3.22 38.75
C THR A 91 67.40 3.00 37.35
N MET A 92 67.60 1.79 36.82
CA MET A 92 66.99 1.35 35.57
C MET A 92 65.45 1.36 35.71
N LYS A 93 64.77 2.15 34.86
CA LYS A 93 63.31 2.03 34.69
C LYS A 93 63.02 0.85 33.77
N ILE A 94 62.37 -0.17 34.31
CA ILE A 94 61.76 -1.25 33.53
C ILE A 94 60.30 -0.85 33.31
N ASP A 95 59.89 -0.76 32.05
CA ASP A 95 58.49 -0.58 31.68
C ASP A 95 58.01 -1.86 30.98
N ASN A 96 56.99 -2.48 31.59
CA ASN A 96 56.36 -3.73 31.14
C ASN A 96 54.84 -3.53 30.98
N VAL A 97 54.35 -2.28 30.90
CA VAL A 97 52.93 -1.96 30.79
C VAL A 97 52.61 -1.60 29.34
N PRO A 98 51.55 -2.15 28.72
CA PRO A 98 51.17 -1.75 27.37
C PRO A 98 50.72 -0.27 27.31
N PRO A 99 51.14 0.50 26.28
CA PRO A 99 50.44 1.68 25.82
C PRO A 99 48.94 1.36 25.64
N SER A 100 48.10 2.13 26.31
CA SER A 100 46.67 1.85 26.40
C SER A 100 45.92 2.57 25.28
N THR A 101 44.94 1.90 24.67
CA THR A 101 44.01 2.53 23.71
C THR A 101 42.73 3.06 24.37
N GLY A 102 42.61 2.93 25.69
CA GLY A 102 41.33 3.05 26.39
C GLY A 102 40.30 1.99 25.94
N SER A 103 39.05 2.17 26.35
CA SER A 103 37.93 1.26 26.04
C SER A 103 37.39 1.38 24.61
N GLU A 104 37.73 2.44 23.88
CA GLU A 104 37.27 2.68 22.50
C GLU A 104 38.04 1.83 21.48
N GLY A 105 39.35 1.65 21.67
CA GLY A 105 40.21 0.86 20.78
C GLY A 105 40.35 1.44 19.37
N VAL A 106 40.73 0.58 18.42
CA VAL A 106 40.65 0.83 16.98
C VAL A 106 39.19 0.75 16.53
N ARG A 107 38.74 1.64 15.65
CA ARG A 107 37.42 1.59 14.98
C ARG A 107 37.51 1.97 13.50
N ILE A 108 36.92 1.16 12.62
CA ILE A 108 36.80 1.44 11.19
C ILE A 108 35.45 2.10 10.93
N ASN A 109 35.45 3.27 10.30
CA ASN A 109 34.28 4.11 10.05
C ASN A 109 33.41 4.35 11.31
N GLY A 110 34.02 4.37 12.50
CA GLY A 110 33.32 4.47 13.79
C GLY A 110 32.77 3.15 14.36
N GLY A 111 33.15 1.99 13.79
CA GLY A 111 32.63 0.67 14.17
C GLY A 111 31.44 0.23 13.31
N ALA A 112 31.43 0.59 12.03
CA ALA A 112 30.39 0.18 11.09
C ALA A 112 30.58 -1.28 10.66
N GLU A 113 29.51 -2.07 10.58
CA GLU A 113 29.59 -3.50 10.22
C GLU A 113 29.93 -3.72 8.73
N TYR A 114 29.49 -2.81 7.85
CA TYR A 114 29.67 -2.88 6.39
C TYR A 114 30.22 -1.56 5.82
N THR A 115 30.89 -1.64 4.66
CA THR A 115 31.21 -0.47 3.83
C THR A 115 31.36 -0.84 2.36
N ASN A 116 30.99 0.09 1.48
CA ASN A 116 31.21 0.02 0.04
C ASN A 116 32.47 0.77 -0.44
N SER A 117 33.35 1.19 0.49
CA SER A 117 34.58 1.89 0.15
C SER A 117 35.80 1.16 0.69
N SER A 118 36.72 0.77 -0.21
CA SER A 118 38.06 0.29 0.19
C SER A 118 38.91 1.39 0.84
N GLN A 119 38.50 2.66 0.73
CA GLN A 119 39.07 3.79 1.46
C GLN A 119 38.19 4.13 2.67
N VAL A 120 38.67 3.83 3.87
CA VAL A 120 37.94 4.00 5.14
C VAL A 120 38.56 5.07 6.03
N LYS A 121 37.86 5.44 7.11
CA LYS A 121 38.42 6.18 8.24
C LYS A 121 38.77 5.19 9.35
N VAL A 122 39.96 5.30 9.93
CA VAL A 122 40.38 4.52 11.09
C VAL A 122 40.57 5.48 12.26
N ASN A 123 39.75 5.32 13.28
CA ASN A 123 39.76 6.09 14.52
C ASN A 123 40.44 5.26 15.61
N PHE A 124 41.29 5.87 16.44
CA PHE A 124 41.81 5.24 17.65
C PHE A 124 42.32 6.29 18.64
N ALA A 125 42.51 5.85 19.88
CA ALA A 125 43.31 6.56 20.88
C ALA A 125 44.53 5.71 21.28
N ALA A 126 45.59 6.35 21.77
CA ALA A 126 46.77 5.70 22.32
C ALA A 126 47.46 6.62 23.33
N TRP A 127 47.92 6.08 24.46
CA TRP A 127 48.69 6.81 25.47
C TRP A 127 49.57 5.88 26.30
N ASP A 128 50.70 6.40 26.77
CA ASP A 128 51.63 5.71 27.68
C ASP A 128 52.14 6.72 28.72
N PRO A 129 51.84 6.54 30.02
CA PRO A 129 52.28 7.47 31.06
C PRO A 129 53.68 7.15 31.62
N ILE A 130 54.27 5.98 31.36
CA ILE A 130 55.48 5.48 32.05
C ILE A 130 56.75 5.71 31.21
N SER A 131 56.79 5.22 29.97
CA SER A 131 57.89 5.45 29.02
C SER A 131 57.54 6.44 27.90
N GLY A 132 56.25 6.58 27.56
CA GLY A 132 55.73 7.48 26.53
C GLY A 132 55.58 6.82 25.17
N LEU A 133 54.53 7.19 24.43
CA LEU A 133 54.23 6.67 23.10
C LEU A 133 55.21 7.26 22.07
N LYS A 134 55.90 6.39 21.34
CA LYS A 134 56.99 6.76 20.41
C LYS A 134 56.61 6.54 18.95
N ARG A 135 55.99 5.40 18.59
CA ARG A 135 55.51 5.16 17.21
C ARG A 135 54.17 4.46 17.18
N ILE A 136 53.44 4.72 16.10
CA ILE A 136 52.17 4.06 15.80
C ILE A 136 52.26 3.44 14.41
N TYR A 137 51.93 2.17 14.32
CA TYR A 137 51.86 1.42 13.07
C TYR A 137 50.46 0.88 12.82
N LEU A 138 50.03 0.87 11.55
CA LEU A 138 48.81 0.19 11.10
C LEU A 138 49.14 -0.91 10.09
N SER A 139 48.31 -1.96 10.06
CA SER A 139 48.41 -3.07 9.11
C SER A 139 47.03 -3.57 8.65
N ASN A 140 46.97 -4.17 7.45
CA ASN A 140 45.83 -4.92 6.92
C ASN A 140 45.96 -6.45 7.12
N ASP A 141 47.12 -6.94 7.57
CA ASP A 141 47.45 -8.38 7.64
C ASP A 141 48.19 -8.80 8.92
N ALA A 142 48.43 -7.87 9.85
CA ALA A 142 49.18 -8.03 11.11
C ALA A 142 50.64 -8.51 10.94
N ILE A 143 51.18 -8.49 9.71
CA ILE A 143 52.54 -8.94 9.36
C ILE A 143 53.34 -7.79 8.74
N ARG A 144 52.70 -7.02 7.86
CA ARG A 144 53.28 -5.87 7.15
C ARG A 144 52.77 -4.59 7.81
N TRP A 145 53.63 -4.01 8.63
CA TRP A 145 53.33 -2.82 9.42
C TRP A 145 53.78 -1.55 8.72
N ARG A 146 52.86 -0.59 8.54
CA ARG A 146 53.16 0.74 8.01
C ARG A 146 53.21 1.73 9.16
N LEU A 147 54.34 2.43 9.31
CA LEU A 147 54.43 3.58 10.21
C LEU A 147 53.38 4.62 9.76
N VAL A 148 52.60 5.12 10.72
CA VAL A 148 51.62 6.20 10.47
C VAL A 148 51.86 7.44 11.31
N GLU A 149 52.61 7.32 12.41
CA GLU A 149 52.99 8.44 13.28
C GLU A 149 54.27 8.09 14.06
N GLU A 150 55.15 9.08 14.29
CA GLU A 150 56.33 8.98 15.13
C GLU A 150 56.48 10.26 15.98
N TYR A 151 56.79 10.09 17.27
CA TYR A 151 57.01 11.16 18.24
C TYR A 151 58.46 11.11 18.72
N ASN A 152 59.19 12.21 18.52
CA ASN A 152 60.55 12.39 19.01
C ASN A 152 60.69 13.78 19.66
N PRO A 153 60.79 13.88 21.00
CA PRO A 153 60.80 12.78 21.98
C PRO A 153 59.44 12.04 22.07
N PRO A 154 59.41 10.82 22.66
CA PRO A 154 58.15 10.10 22.93
C PRO A 154 57.18 10.94 23.77
N THR A 155 55.90 10.93 23.43
CA THR A 155 54.87 11.72 24.14
C THR A 155 54.18 10.92 25.23
N LYS A 156 53.90 11.58 26.36
CA LYS A 156 53.09 11.03 27.46
C LYS A 156 51.63 11.48 27.42
N ASP A 157 51.29 12.32 26.44
CA ASP A 157 49.96 12.90 26.28
C ASP A 157 48.97 11.87 25.73
N TYR A 158 47.69 12.09 25.99
CA TYR A 158 46.62 11.25 25.46
C TYR A 158 46.32 11.60 24.00
N VAL A 159 46.77 10.75 23.07
CA VAL A 159 46.62 10.97 21.63
C VAL A 159 45.30 10.38 21.12
N ARG A 160 44.52 11.15 20.37
CA ARG A 160 43.46 10.65 19.47
C ARG A 160 43.86 10.90 18.02
N LYS A 161 43.66 9.92 17.13
CA LYS A 161 43.91 10.04 15.69
C LYS A 161 42.70 9.57 14.88
N THR A 162 42.55 10.15 13.69
CA THR A 162 41.61 9.73 12.66
C THR A 162 42.36 9.75 11.34
N LEU A 163 42.61 8.58 10.75
CA LEU A 163 43.41 8.43 9.55
C LEU A 163 42.53 7.96 8.38
N SER A 164 42.80 8.44 7.16
CA SER A 164 42.26 7.80 5.96
C SER A 164 43.15 6.62 5.59
N TRP A 165 42.56 5.44 5.47
CA TRP A 165 43.27 4.18 5.31
C TRP A 165 42.69 3.37 4.15
N LYS A 166 43.54 2.62 3.45
CA LYS A 166 43.14 1.77 2.34
C LYS A 166 43.19 0.30 2.74
N LEU A 167 42.04 -0.36 2.71
CA LEU A 167 41.89 -1.79 2.98
C LEU A 167 42.57 -2.65 1.91
N SER A 168 42.79 -3.93 2.21
CA SER A 168 43.22 -4.91 1.21
C SER A 168 42.13 -5.14 0.14
N PRO A 169 42.51 -5.39 -1.13
CA PRO A 169 41.57 -5.41 -2.25
C PRO A 169 40.60 -6.61 -2.23
N GLY A 170 39.61 -6.55 -3.13
CA GLY A 170 38.49 -7.49 -3.20
C GLY A 170 37.50 -7.33 -2.04
N ASP A 171 36.34 -7.97 -2.14
CA ASP A 171 35.30 -7.90 -1.11
C ASP A 171 35.58 -8.87 0.06
N GLY A 172 34.68 -8.94 1.03
CA GLY A 172 34.78 -9.80 2.23
C GLY A 172 35.19 -9.05 3.51
N ASN A 173 35.39 -9.79 4.60
CA ASN A 173 35.80 -9.21 5.89
C ASN A 173 37.25 -8.69 5.84
N LYS A 174 37.45 -7.41 6.14
CA LYS A 174 38.76 -6.73 6.18
C LYS A 174 39.00 -6.21 7.58
N CYS A 175 40.19 -6.44 8.12
CA CYS A 175 40.55 -5.95 9.45
C CYS A 175 41.69 -4.93 9.36
N VAL A 176 41.70 -3.98 10.28
CA VAL A 176 42.81 -3.03 10.47
C VAL A 176 43.37 -3.24 11.87
N TYR A 177 44.68 -3.48 11.93
CA TYR A 177 45.43 -3.82 13.14
C TYR A 177 46.33 -2.65 13.54
N LEU A 178 46.55 -2.48 14.85
CA LEU A 178 47.35 -1.42 15.47
C LEU A 178 48.51 -2.03 16.28
N GLU A 179 49.73 -1.59 16.00
CA GLU A 179 50.92 -1.84 16.84
C GLU A 179 51.40 -0.49 17.39
N LEU A 180 51.72 -0.47 18.68
CA LEU A 180 52.27 0.69 19.38
C LEU A 180 53.70 0.38 19.83
N GLU A 181 54.64 1.29 19.59
CA GLU A 181 56.02 1.25 20.11
C GLU A 181 56.19 2.34 21.17
N ASP A 182 56.73 1.97 22.32
CA ASP A 182 56.93 2.88 23.45
C ASP A 182 58.33 3.52 23.50
N GLY A 183 58.58 4.35 24.51
CA GLY A 183 59.80 5.12 24.67
C GLY A 183 61.05 4.29 24.96
N LEU A 184 60.90 3.06 25.49
CA LEU A 184 61.99 2.10 25.64
C LEU A 184 62.16 1.23 24.39
N GLY A 185 61.15 1.19 23.52
CA GLY A 185 61.14 0.42 22.28
C GLY A 185 60.42 -0.92 22.39
N ASN A 186 59.66 -1.19 23.46
CA ASN A 186 58.81 -2.38 23.46
C ASN A 186 57.68 -2.19 22.43
N LYS A 187 57.29 -3.29 21.77
CA LYS A 187 56.24 -3.30 20.75
C LYS A 187 55.03 -4.10 21.25
N TRP A 188 53.87 -3.49 21.09
CA TRP A 188 52.63 -3.97 21.70
C TRP A 188 51.63 -4.44 20.64
N TRP A 189 52.05 -5.46 19.90
CA TRP A 189 51.19 -6.34 19.12
C TRP A 189 51.59 -7.80 19.40
N PRO A 190 50.68 -8.68 19.86
CA PRO A 190 51.05 -10.03 20.23
C PRO A 190 51.21 -10.94 19.01
N ASN A 191 52.35 -11.61 18.95
CA ASN A 191 52.65 -12.65 17.97
C ASN A 191 52.65 -14.01 18.72
N PRO A 192 51.73 -14.94 18.44
CA PRO A 192 50.84 -14.99 17.27
C PRO A 192 49.51 -14.21 17.44
N PRO A 193 48.90 -13.71 16.34
CA PRO A 193 47.71 -12.86 16.35
C PRO A 193 46.48 -13.36 17.13
N GLN A 194 46.37 -14.66 17.40
CA GLN A 194 45.27 -15.25 18.18
C GLN A 194 45.25 -14.78 19.65
N GLN A 195 46.31 -14.11 20.12
CA GLN A 195 46.40 -13.49 21.44
C GLN A 195 46.07 -11.98 21.41
N ALA A 196 45.65 -11.42 20.26
CA ALA A 196 45.33 -10.01 20.12
C ALA A 196 44.13 -9.60 20.98
N LEU A 197 44.33 -8.56 21.81
CA LEU A 197 43.26 -7.99 22.62
C LEU A 197 42.25 -7.25 21.70
N PRO A 198 40.92 -7.38 21.91
CA PRO A 198 39.89 -6.85 20.98
C PRO A 198 39.81 -5.34 20.79
N TYR A 199 40.77 -4.58 21.33
CA TYR A 199 40.91 -3.14 21.14
C TYR A 199 42.06 -2.76 20.20
N LEU A 200 42.99 -3.68 19.91
CA LEU A 200 44.12 -3.47 18.98
C LEU A 200 43.75 -3.70 17.51
N TYR A 201 42.51 -4.08 17.23
CA TYR A 201 42.01 -4.23 15.86
C TYR A 201 40.51 -3.98 15.78
N ASP A 202 40.04 -3.75 14.57
CA ASP A 202 38.62 -3.77 14.21
C ASP A 202 38.46 -4.39 12.82
N CYS A 203 37.26 -4.87 12.48
CA CYS A 203 36.97 -5.54 11.22
C CYS A 203 35.65 -5.06 10.61
N ILE A 204 35.66 -4.81 9.30
CA ILE A 204 34.51 -4.36 8.52
C ILE A 204 34.27 -5.29 7.34
N LYS A 205 33.01 -5.50 6.98
CA LYS A 205 32.65 -6.20 5.74
C LYS A 205 32.74 -5.21 4.57
N LEU A 206 33.79 -5.35 3.77
CA LEU A 206 33.91 -4.62 2.52
C LEU A 206 33.08 -5.33 1.45
N ASP A 207 32.19 -4.61 0.79
CA ASP A 207 31.54 -5.03 -0.45
C ASP A 207 31.41 -3.85 -1.42
N THR A 208 32.16 -3.92 -2.51
CA THR A 208 32.23 -2.91 -3.57
C THR A 208 31.43 -3.30 -4.82
N THR A 209 30.67 -4.40 -4.78
CA THR A 209 30.00 -5.01 -5.93
C THR A 209 28.49 -4.75 -5.87
N PRO A 210 27.91 -3.87 -6.72
CA PRO A 210 26.48 -3.56 -6.63
C PRO A 210 25.57 -4.72 -7.05
N PRO A 211 24.40 -4.90 -6.39
CA PRO A 211 23.47 -5.97 -6.71
C PRO A 211 22.89 -5.81 -8.13
N PRO A 212 22.55 -6.93 -8.82
CA PRO A 212 22.05 -6.87 -10.19
C PRO A 212 20.66 -6.22 -10.32
N PRO A 213 20.25 -5.75 -11.51
CA PRO A 213 18.96 -5.09 -11.72
C PRO A 213 17.80 -6.08 -11.50
N PRO A 214 16.76 -5.72 -10.74
CA PRO A 214 15.57 -6.56 -10.61
C PRO A 214 14.75 -6.59 -11.91
N ASN A 215 14.08 -7.71 -12.18
CA ASN A 215 13.26 -7.88 -13.39
C ASN A 215 11.77 -7.59 -13.08
N PRO A 216 11.16 -6.53 -13.65
CA PRO A 216 9.76 -6.20 -13.44
C PRO A 216 8.84 -7.30 -13.97
N LEU A 217 7.77 -7.60 -13.25
CA LEU A 217 6.68 -8.46 -13.72
C LEU A 217 5.51 -7.59 -14.21
N PRO A 218 4.66 -8.10 -15.13
CA PRO A 218 3.39 -7.47 -15.42
C PRO A 218 2.57 -7.34 -14.14
N SER A 219 2.16 -6.13 -13.79
CA SER A 219 1.41 -5.83 -12.56
C SER A 219 0.17 -6.72 -12.44
N ALA A 220 -0.09 -7.25 -11.24
CA ALA A 220 -1.18 -8.21 -11.01
C ALA A 220 -2.55 -7.61 -11.39
N GLY A 221 -3.10 -8.08 -12.53
CA GLY A 221 -4.28 -7.49 -13.19
C GLY A 221 -4.05 -7.13 -14.67
N GLY A 222 -2.81 -7.14 -15.15
CA GLY A 222 -2.42 -6.76 -16.51
C GLY A 222 -2.17 -5.26 -16.67
N ASN A 223 -1.91 -4.79 -17.90
CA ASN A 223 -1.35 -3.44 -18.12
C ASN A 223 -2.39 -2.30 -18.09
N ARG A 224 -3.65 -2.54 -17.68
CA ARG A 224 -4.72 -1.51 -17.65
C ARG A 224 -5.54 -1.61 -16.37
N PHE A 225 -5.51 -0.57 -15.54
CA PHE A 225 -6.15 -0.56 -14.22
C PHE A 225 -7.33 0.41 -14.14
N MET A 226 -8.43 -0.09 -13.57
CA MET A 226 -9.61 0.68 -13.19
C MET A 226 -9.34 1.38 -11.84
N LYS A 227 -8.62 2.51 -11.90
CA LYS A 227 -8.30 3.50 -10.84
C LYS A 227 -8.43 3.08 -9.34
N ASN A 228 -7.29 3.16 -8.63
CA ASN A 228 -7.04 3.12 -7.16
C ASN A 228 -6.46 1.84 -6.51
N GLN A 229 -6.19 0.74 -7.22
CA GLN A 229 -5.28 -0.30 -6.71
C GLN A 229 -4.40 -0.83 -7.84
N VAL A 230 -3.09 -0.59 -7.73
CA VAL A 230 -2.05 -1.18 -8.60
C VAL A 230 -1.04 -1.87 -7.70
N THR A 231 -0.73 -3.14 -7.96
CA THR A 231 0.39 -3.84 -7.33
C THR A 231 1.53 -3.93 -8.33
N LEU A 232 2.67 -3.37 -7.97
CA LEU A 232 3.93 -3.51 -8.69
C LEU A 232 4.66 -4.73 -8.12
N GLU A 233 5.15 -5.61 -8.98
CA GLU A 233 5.75 -6.89 -8.59
C GLU A 233 6.99 -7.13 -9.44
N TRP A 234 8.06 -7.66 -8.86
CA TRP A 234 9.31 -7.94 -9.58
C TRP A 234 9.92 -9.25 -9.09
N ARG A 235 10.79 -9.84 -9.91
CA ARG A 235 11.64 -10.95 -9.46
C ARG A 235 12.68 -10.38 -8.50
N SER A 236 12.70 -10.93 -7.29
CA SER A 236 13.76 -10.65 -6.30
C SER A 236 15.13 -11.04 -6.87
N VAL A 237 16.12 -10.20 -6.65
CA VAL A 237 17.53 -10.52 -6.91
C VAL A 237 18.20 -11.08 -5.67
N SER A 238 19.36 -11.68 -5.87
CA SER A 238 20.27 -12.15 -4.84
C SER A 238 21.61 -11.44 -5.00
N ASP A 239 22.28 -11.23 -3.88
CA ASP A 239 23.62 -10.66 -3.84
C ASP A 239 24.48 -11.47 -2.86
N PRO A 240 25.71 -11.91 -3.23
CA PRO A 240 26.53 -12.78 -2.39
C PRO A 240 26.98 -12.13 -1.08
N PRO A 241 27.35 -12.92 -0.05
CA PRO A 241 28.00 -12.37 1.13
C PRO A 241 29.35 -11.72 0.78
N PRO A 242 29.68 -10.55 1.36
CA PRO A 242 28.99 -9.98 2.51
C PRO A 242 27.85 -9.01 2.19
N GLY A 243 27.69 -8.52 0.96
CA GLY A 243 26.74 -7.46 0.58
C GLY A 243 25.30 -7.78 1.02
N GLN A 244 24.64 -8.70 0.32
CA GLN A 244 23.27 -9.17 0.53
C GLN A 244 22.21 -8.07 0.40
N ILE A 245 21.08 -8.37 -0.26
CA ILE A 245 19.99 -7.40 -0.42
C ILE A 245 19.44 -6.95 0.94
N ASP A 246 19.43 -5.63 1.15
CA ASP A 246 18.81 -4.97 2.29
C ASP A 246 17.38 -4.52 1.92
N HIS A 247 17.24 -3.73 0.85
CA HIS A 247 15.94 -3.25 0.37
C HIS A 247 15.90 -2.95 -1.13
N TYR A 248 14.68 -2.67 -1.62
CA TYR A 248 14.40 -2.19 -2.96
C TYR A 248 13.95 -0.74 -2.94
N ILE A 249 14.38 0.04 -3.94
CA ILE A 249 13.90 1.40 -4.22
C ILE A 249 13.03 1.33 -5.47
N ILE A 250 11.79 1.82 -5.38
CA ILE A 250 10.82 1.89 -6.48
C ILE A 250 10.55 3.36 -6.78
N GLU A 251 10.52 3.71 -8.06
CA GLU A 251 10.09 5.03 -8.57
C GLU A 251 8.92 4.86 -9.53
N VAL A 252 7.93 5.77 -9.45
CA VAL A 252 6.72 5.80 -10.28
C VAL A 252 6.47 7.23 -10.75
N ASP A 253 6.24 7.41 -12.04
CA ASP A 253 6.21 8.71 -12.73
C ASP A 253 5.22 8.66 -13.91
N ASN A 254 4.65 9.80 -14.30
CA ASN A 254 3.81 9.91 -15.50
C ASN A 254 4.63 10.15 -16.79
N THR A 255 5.96 10.29 -16.66
CA THR A 255 6.95 10.33 -17.72
C THR A 255 7.97 9.18 -17.59
N PRO A 256 8.53 8.65 -18.70
CA PRO A 256 9.55 7.61 -18.64
C PRO A 256 10.96 8.13 -18.28
N SER A 257 11.15 9.44 -18.07
CA SER A 257 12.47 10.00 -17.74
C SER A 257 12.83 9.90 -16.26
N PHE A 258 11.82 9.88 -15.37
CA PHE A 258 12.00 9.88 -13.91
C PHE A 258 12.87 11.06 -13.41
N ASN A 259 12.81 12.21 -14.08
CA ASN A 259 13.55 13.42 -13.69
C ASN A 259 13.04 14.00 -12.35
N SER A 260 11.77 13.78 -12.02
CA SER A 260 11.16 14.16 -10.73
C SER A 260 10.03 13.18 -10.37
N PRO A 261 10.39 11.96 -9.89
CA PRO A 261 9.44 10.87 -9.72
C PRO A 261 8.24 11.26 -8.84
N ASN A 262 7.03 11.11 -9.36
CA ASN A 262 5.81 11.46 -8.63
C ASN A 262 5.63 10.63 -7.34
N LYS A 263 6.21 9.43 -7.28
CA LYS A 263 6.36 8.64 -6.06
C LYS A 263 7.72 7.94 -6.04
N LYS A 264 8.35 7.91 -4.87
CA LYS A 264 9.51 7.09 -4.53
C LYS A 264 9.19 6.26 -3.27
N THR A 265 9.68 5.04 -3.18
CA THR A 265 9.34 4.12 -2.07
C THR A 265 10.49 3.15 -1.80
N TYR A 266 10.70 2.82 -0.53
CA TYR A 266 11.72 1.90 -0.02
C TYR A 266 11.00 0.72 0.64
N ILE A 267 11.35 -0.53 0.29
CA ILE A 267 10.65 -1.72 0.79
C ILE A 267 11.53 -2.98 0.72
N THR A 268 11.35 -3.91 1.66
CA THR A 268 12.10 -5.18 1.72
C THR A 268 11.43 -6.33 0.95
N ALA A 269 10.12 -6.27 0.74
CA ALA A 269 9.36 -7.23 -0.06
C ALA A 269 9.57 -7.04 -1.57
N SER A 270 9.34 -8.09 -2.36
CA SER A 270 9.39 -8.08 -3.84
C SER A 270 8.12 -7.53 -4.53
N THR A 271 7.24 -6.88 -3.76
CA THR A 271 6.00 -6.26 -4.25
C THR A 271 5.74 -4.92 -3.56
N SER A 272 5.03 -4.02 -4.23
CA SER A 272 4.66 -2.71 -3.68
C SER A 272 3.27 -2.29 -4.15
N LYS A 273 2.43 -1.78 -3.23
CA LYS A 273 1.05 -1.39 -3.53
C LYS A 273 0.89 0.12 -3.64
N ILE A 274 0.27 0.58 -4.72
CA ILE A 274 -0.20 1.95 -4.89
C ILE A 274 -1.64 2.03 -4.39
N THR A 275 -1.82 2.68 -3.24
CA THR A 275 -3.11 3.02 -2.61
C THR A 275 -3.70 4.32 -3.15
N GLU A 276 -2.83 5.26 -3.54
CA GLU A 276 -3.23 6.63 -3.84
C GLU A 276 -3.85 6.80 -5.24
N PRO A 277 -4.78 7.77 -5.41
CA PRO A 277 -5.53 7.94 -6.65
C PRO A 277 -4.71 8.60 -7.78
N LEU A 278 -4.03 7.77 -8.57
CA LEU A 278 -3.38 8.20 -9.81
C LEU A 278 -4.35 8.85 -10.83
N SER A 279 -3.83 9.74 -11.68
CA SER A 279 -4.57 10.34 -12.80
C SER A 279 -4.73 9.35 -13.95
N LEU A 280 -5.65 9.65 -14.89
CA LEU A 280 -5.82 8.86 -16.10
C LEU A 280 -4.62 9.05 -17.04
N GLY A 281 -4.22 7.99 -17.76
CA GLY A 281 -3.09 7.99 -18.69
C GLY A 281 -2.13 6.82 -18.44
N THR A 282 -1.04 6.79 -19.19
CA THR A 282 0.06 5.85 -18.98
C THR A 282 0.95 6.34 -17.84
N TRP A 283 1.34 5.41 -16.98
CA TRP A 283 2.28 5.59 -15.88
C TRP A 283 3.45 4.62 -16.06
N TYR A 284 4.63 5.07 -15.68
CA TYR A 284 5.89 4.34 -15.79
C TYR A 284 6.42 4.03 -14.40
N TRP A 285 7.10 2.90 -14.25
CA TRP A 285 7.78 2.55 -13.01
C TRP A 285 9.07 1.78 -13.25
N ARG A 286 10.00 1.92 -12.30
CA ARG A 286 11.28 1.21 -12.26
C ARG A 286 11.65 0.84 -10.83
N VAL A 287 12.48 -0.18 -10.67
CA VAL A 287 12.93 -0.69 -9.37
C VAL A 287 14.43 -0.99 -9.40
N ARG A 288 15.14 -0.76 -8.29
CA ARG A 288 16.53 -1.21 -8.09
C ARG A 288 16.71 -1.80 -6.71
N ALA A 289 17.70 -2.67 -6.55
CA ALA A 289 18.11 -3.21 -5.26
C ALA A 289 19.19 -2.35 -4.59
N VAL A 290 19.32 -2.50 -3.28
CA VAL A 290 20.37 -1.94 -2.42
C VAL A 290 20.82 -3.03 -1.45
N ASP A 291 22.12 -3.21 -1.28
CA ASP A 291 22.72 -4.16 -0.33
C ASP A 291 22.99 -3.53 1.04
N LYS A 292 23.57 -4.30 1.98
CA LYS A 292 23.92 -3.84 3.34
C LYS A 292 25.18 -2.99 3.43
N ALA A 293 26.07 -3.04 2.43
CA ALA A 293 27.21 -2.12 2.31
C ALA A 293 26.79 -0.76 1.73
N GLY A 294 25.59 -0.68 1.16
CA GLY A 294 24.96 0.53 0.62
C GLY A 294 25.28 0.76 -0.86
N ASN A 295 25.71 -0.25 -1.64
CA ASN A 295 25.77 -0.04 -3.08
C ASN A 295 24.35 0.01 -3.65
N HIS A 296 24.16 0.86 -4.66
CA HIS A 296 22.92 0.90 -5.42
C HIS A 296 23.10 0.12 -6.71
N GLY A 297 22.34 -0.96 -6.87
CA GLY A 297 22.24 -1.67 -8.14
C GLY A 297 21.71 -0.75 -9.25
N PRO A 298 21.95 -1.10 -10.53
CA PRO A 298 21.32 -0.40 -11.65
C PRO A 298 19.79 -0.52 -11.58
N TRP A 299 19.11 0.43 -12.23
CA TRP A 299 17.66 0.36 -12.40
C TRP A 299 17.27 -0.81 -13.29
N SER A 300 16.10 -1.37 -13.02
CA SER A 300 15.37 -2.24 -13.94
C SER A 300 15.09 -1.56 -15.28
N GLU A 301 14.74 -2.37 -16.27
CA GLU A 301 13.95 -1.91 -17.42
C GLU A 301 12.70 -1.13 -16.97
N ILE A 302 12.24 -0.20 -17.81
CA ILE A 302 11.08 0.64 -17.51
C ILE A 302 9.81 -0.14 -17.84
N ALA A 303 9.06 -0.51 -16.80
CA ALA A 303 7.72 -1.08 -16.94
C ALA A 303 6.65 0.03 -16.96
N SER A 304 5.46 -0.27 -17.50
CA SER A 304 4.36 0.69 -17.57
C SER A 304 2.98 0.06 -17.42
N PHE A 305 2.02 0.87 -17.00
CA PHE A 305 0.60 0.51 -16.89
C PHE A 305 -0.28 1.72 -17.24
N THR A 306 -1.50 1.49 -17.72
CA THR A 306 -2.47 2.56 -18.03
C THR A 306 -3.55 2.64 -16.96
N ILE A 307 -3.73 3.81 -16.34
CA ILE A 307 -4.93 4.13 -15.57
C ILE A 307 -6.00 4.59 -16.55
N VAL A 308 -7.08 3.82 -16.70
CA VAL A 308 -8.18 4.12 -17.62
C VAL A 308 -9.38 4.68 -16.88
N LYS A 309 -10.18 5.52 -17.54
CA LYS A 309 -11.56 5.76 -17.09
C LYS A 309 -12.29 4.43 -17.28
N GLY A 310 -12.81 3.87 -16.19
CA GLY A 310 -13.63 2.67 -16.28
C GLY A 310 -14.92 2.95 -17.06
N ALA A 311 -15.51 1.91 -17.63
CA ALA A 311 -16.92 1.98 -17.99
C ALA A 311 -17.71 2.22 -16.69
N GLU A 312 -18.51 3.28 -16.65
CA GLU A 312 -19.32 3.68 -15.50
C GLU A 312 -20.78 3.32 -15.76
N ILE A 313 -21.49 2.78 -14.77
CA ILE A 313 -22.95 2.79 -14.80
C ILE A 313 -23.44 4.13 -14.25
N TYR A 314 -24.35 4.80 -14.95
CA TYR A 314 -25.06 5.97 -14.44
C TYR A 314 -26.44 5.59 -13.93
N ALA A 315 -26.71 5.85 -12.65
CA ALA A 315 -28.06 5.83 -12.12
C ALA A 315 -28.68 7.22 -12.25
N VAL A 316 -29.89 7.29 -12.83
CA VAL A 316 -30.70 8.51 -12.94
C VAL A 316 -32.02 8.30 -12.21
N ILE A 317 -32.42 9.30 -11.40
CA ILE A 317 -33.64 9.25 -10.59
C ILE A 317 -34.40 10.56 -10.62
N ARG A 318 -35.69 10.48 -10.30
CA ARG A 318 -36.47 11.58 -9.72
C ARG A 318 -36.20 11.63 -8.21
N GLY A 319 -35.93 12.81 -7.66
CA GLY A 319 -35.93 13.04 -6.21
C GLY A 319 -37.35 13.25 -5.66
N THR A 320 -37.54 13.10 -4.35
CA THR A 320 -38.83 13.40 -3.69
C THR A 320 -39.27 14.86 -3.84
N ASN A 321 -38.34 15.77 -4.09
CA ASN A 321 -38.54 17.18 -4.45
C ASN A 321 -38.79 17.43 -5.95
N ASN A 322 -39.10 16.39 -6.73
CA ASN A 322 -39.28 16.39 -8.19
C ASN A 322 -38.05 16.82 -9.03
N ARG A 323 -36.89 17.11 -8.43
CA ARG A 323 -35.64 17.37 -9.18
C ARG A 323 -35.12 16.07 -9.81
N ILE A 324 -34.30 16.19 -10.85
CA ILE A 324 -33.61 15.05 -11.46
C ILE A 324 -32.22 14.97 -10.85
N TYR A 325 -31.79 13.76 -10.48
CA TYR A 325 -30.44 13.49 -9.98
C TYR A 325 -29.78 12.37 -10.77
N TYR A 326 -28.47 12.48 -10.98
CA TYR A 326 -27.65 11.41 -11.53
C TYR A 326 -26.42 11.15 -10.66
N ARG A 327 -25.87 9.94 -10.73
CA ARG A 327 -24.60 9.53 -10.10
C ARG A 327 -23.98 8.39 -10.91
N SER A 328 -22.66 8.22 -10.85
CA SER A 328 -22.01 7.03 -11.40
C SER A 328 -21.66 5.97 -10.35
N TYR A 329 -21.61 4.73 -10.82
CA TYR A 329 -20.98 3.57 -10.21
C TYR A 329 -19.67 3.28 -10.93
N SER A 330 -18.59 3.13 -10.16
CA SER A 330 -17.27 2.74 -10.63
C SER A 330 -16.51 2.03 -9.52
N ASN A 331 -15.70 1.04 -9.86
CA ASN A 331 -14.72 0.42 -8.97
C ASN A 331 -15.33 -0.04 -7.63
N GLY A 332 -16.45 -0.77 -7.69
CA GLY A 332 -17.16 -1.30 -6.52
C GLY A 332 -18.11 -0.32 -5.82
N SER A 333 -18.06 0.98 -6.14
CA SER A 333 -18.67 2.04 -5.33
C SER A 333 -19.49 3.06 -6.13
N TRP A 334 -20.43 3.72 -5.45
CA TRP A 334 -21.28 4.78 -6.02
C TRP A 334 -20.78 6.16 -5.60
N GLY A 335 -20.53 7.05 -6.58
CA GLY A 335 -20.24 8.46 -6.35
C GLY A 335 -21.44 9.25 -5.82
N ASN A 336 -21.24 10.54 -5.51
CA ASN A 336 -22.29 11.42 -4.98
C ASN A 336 -23.39 11.73 -6.02
N TRP A 337 -24.60 12.03 -5.53
CA TRP A 337 -25.69 12.55 -6.37
C TRP A 337 -25.38 13.95 -6.87
N LYS A 338 -25.50 14.16 -8.18
CA LYS A 338 -25.43 15.45 -8.85
C LYS A 338 -26.83 15.84 -9.30
N MET A 339 -27.29 17.05 -8.95
CA MET A 339 -28.61 17.55 -9.32
C MET A 339 -28.60 18.18 -10.71
N LEU A 340 -29.70 18.03 -11.46
CA LEU A 340 -29.95 18.76 -12.70
C LEU A 340 -31.06 19.82 -12.50
N PRO A 341 -31.04 20.93 -13.26
CA PRO A 341 -32.10 21.92 -13.24
C PRO A 341 -33.42 21.35 -13.78
N GLY A 342 -34.53 22.09 -13.58
CA GLY A 342 -35.87 21.65 -13.96
C GLY A 342 -36.50 20.67 -12.96
N SER A 343 -37.52 19.94 -13.41
CA SER A 343 -38.25 18.94 -12.61
C SER A 343 -38.93 17.88 -13.50
N THR A 344 -39.30 16.75 -12.91
CA THR A 344 -39.99 15.63 -13.56
C THR A 344 -41.13 15.10 -12.69
N ILE A 345 -42.22 14.67 -13.32
CA ILE A 345 -43.36 14.01 -12.64
C ILE A 345 -43.26 12.48 -12.66
N ASP A 346 -42.23 11.93 -13.31
CA ASP A 346 -42.00 10.49 -13.47
C ASP A 346 -40.49 10.16 -13.48
N SER A 347 -40.17 8.88 -13.61
CA SER A 347 -38.83 8.33 -13.81
C SER A 347 -38.23 8.88 -15.13
N PRO A 348 -37.05 9.53 -15.13
CA PRO A 348 -36.38 9.91 -16.37
C PRO A 348 -35.83 8.68 -17.10
N ALA A 349 -35.94 8.65 -18.42
CA ALA A 349 -35.15 7.75 -19.26
C ALA A 349 -33.74 8.32 -19.43
N ALA A 350 -32.71 7.47 -19.53
CA ALA A 350 -31.35 7.92 -19.74
C ALA A 350 -30.51 6.87 -20.45
N VAL A 351 -29.56 7.32 -21.29
CA VAL A 351 -28.54 6.45 -21.91
C VAL A 351 -27.20 7.18 -21.98
N GLU A 352 -26.11 6.48 -21.67
CA GLU A 352 -24.75 6.94 -21.97
C GLU A 352 -24.40 6.58 -23.42
N CYS A 353 -23.91 7.56 -24.17
CA CYS A 353 -23.18 7.31 -25.40
C CYS A 353 -22.29 8.52 -25.76
N GLY A 354 -21.12 8.28 -26.35
CA GLY A 354 -20.27 9.35 -26.88
C GLY A 354 -19.71 10.29 -25.81
N GLY A 355 -19.56 9.83 -24.56
CA GLY A 355 -19.13 10.66 -23.44
C GLY A 355 -20.23 11.60 -22.93
N ARG A 356 -21.50 11.27 -23.18
CA ARG A 356 -22.67 12.06 -22.80
C ARG A 356 -23.72 11.17 -22.16
N LEU A 357 -24.20 11.58 -20.99
CA LEU A 357 -25.42 11.02 -20.39
C LEU A 357 -26.62 11.77 -20.97
N HIS A 358 -27.24 11.19 -21.99
CA HIS A 358 -28.46 11.67 -22.60
C HIS A 358 -29.66 11.32 -21.72
N ILE A 359 -30.59 12.25 -21.53
CA ILE A 359 -31.73 12.10 -20.60
C ILE A 359 -33.01 12.63 -21.26
N VAL A 360 -34.10 11.87 -21.12
CA VAL A 360 -35.45 12.30 -21.48
C VAL A 360 -36.36 12.25 -20.25
N ALA A 361 -36.99 13.37 -19.93
CA ALA A 361 -37.84 13.54 -18.76
C ALA A 361 -39.28 13.92 -19.15
N ARG A 362 -40.24 13.48 -18.33
CA ARG A 362 -41.66 13.83 -18.43
C ARG A 362 -41.97 14.96 -17.45
N GLY A 363 -42.24 16.15 -17.98
CA GLY A 363 -42.67 17.31 -17.21
C GLY A 363 -44.17 17.34 -16.97
N ASN A 364 -44.65 18.46 -16.42
CA ASN A 364 -46.08 18.75 -16.29
C ASN A 364 -46.79 18.67 -17.66
N PHE A 365 -48.11 18.41 -17.63
CA PHE A 365 -48.95 18.25 -18.84
C PHE A 365 -48.44 17.18 -19.82
N ASN A 366 -47.76 16.14 -19.29
CA ASN A 366 -47.20 15.01 -20.05
C ASN A 366 -46.15 15.39 -21.10
N ILE A 367 -45.63 16.62 -21.09
CA ILE A 367 -44.67 17.14 -22.06
C ILE A 367 -43.30 16.46 -21.87
N LEU A 368 -42.71 16.02 -22.98
CA LEU A 368 -41.37 15.45 -23.02
C LEU A 368 -40.29 16.53 -23.16
N TRP A 369 -39.20 16.36 -22.40
CA TRP A 369 -38.02 17.23 -22.42
C TRP A 369 -36.76 16.39 -22.58
N TYR A 370 -35.82 16.86 -23.38
CA TYR A 370 -34.55 16.21 -23.68
C TYR A 370 -33.38 17.11 -23.31
N GLY A 371 -32.31 16.52 -22.78
CA GLY A 371 -31.03 17.17 -22.54
C GLY A 371 -29.93 16.13 -22.38
N TYR A 372 -28.69 16.58 -22.24
CA TYR A 372 -27.56 15.70 -21.94
C TYR A 372 -26.56 16.37 -21.01
N VAL A 373 -25.87 15.56 -20.22
CA VAL A 373 -24.68 15.95 -19.46
C VAL A 373 -23.44 15.53 -20.23
N ASN A 374 -22.52 16.45 -20.50
CA ASN A 374 -21.18 16.10 -20.94
C ASN A 374 -20.41 15.46 -19.77
N LEU A 375 -19.95 14.22 -19.92
CA LEU A 375 -19.37 13.44 -18.82
C LEU A 375 -17.87 13.67 -18.57
N SER A 376 -17.20 14.52 -19.37
CA SER A 376 -15.86 15.01 -19.04
C SER A 376 -15.89 16.35 -18.30
N THR A 377 -16.81 17.26 -18.66
CA THR A 377 -16.92 18.60 -18.04
C THR A 377 -17.99 18.70 -16.94
N GLY A 378 -18.95 17.78 -16.89
CA GLY A 378 -20.12 17.84 -16.01
C GLY A 378 -21.19 18.85 -16.45
N ILE A 379 -20.98 19.58 -17.54
CA ILE A 379 -21.89 20.63 -18.03
C ILE A 379 -23.16 20.00 -18.61
N PHE A 380 -24.32 20.53 -18.22
CA PHE A 380 -25.62 20.15 -18.74
C PHE A 380 -26.04 21.04 -19.92
N SER A 381 -26.61 20.45 -20.98
CA SER A 381 -26.99 21.14 -22.23
C SER A 381 -28.14 22.15 -22.11
N GLY A 382 -28.83 22.20 -20.97
CA GLY A 382 -30.18 22.75 -20.87
C GLY A 382 -31.23 21.78 -21.42
N TRP A 383 -32.50 22.07 -21.11
CA TRP A 383 -33.65 21.27 -21.55
C TRP A 383 -34.25 21.81 -22.85
N LYS A 384 -34.36 20.95 -23.87
CA LYS A 384 -35.11 21.21 -25.11
C LYS A 384 -36.43 20.43 -25.08
N ARG A 385 -37.56 21.10 -25.32
CA ARG A 385 -38.87 20.45 -25.45
C ARG A 385 -38.89 19.53 -26.67
N LEU A 386 -39.48 18.34 -26.53
CA LEU A 386 -39.83 17.46 -27.63
C LEU A 386 -41.31 17.63 -28.02
N SER A 387 -41.65 17.23 -29.25
CA SER A 387 -43.04 17.05 -29.67
C SER A 387 -43.65 15.78 -29.03
N GLY A 388 -44.97 15.69 -29.02
CA GLY A 388 -45.70 14.57 -28.40
C GLY A 388 -45.85 14.69 -26.87
N ALA A 389 -46.57 13.72 -26.30
CA ALA A 389 -46.84 13.61 -24.87
C ALA A 389 -47.03 12.13 -24.47
N THR A 390 -46.76 11.78 -23.21
CA THR A 390 -46.85 10.40 -22.68
C THR A 390 -47.53 10.34 -21.30
N PRO A 391 -48.43 9.37 -21.04
CA PRO A 391 -49.02 9.14 -19.72
C PRO A 391 -48.13 8.32 -18.77
N SER A 392 -46.97 7.81 -19.24
CA SER A 392 -46.02 6.97 -18.48
C SER A 392 -44.58 7.48 -18.56
N ARG A 393 -43.64 6.81 -17.86
CA ARG A 393 -42.21 6.99 -18.12
C ARG A 393 -41.89 6.73 -19.60
N PRO A 394 -41.00 7.53 -20.23
CA PRO A 394 -40.33 7.15 -21.47
C PRO A 394 -39.27 6.08 -21.19
N ASP A 395 -38.68 5.53 -22.24
CA ASP A 395 -37.40 4.81 -22.17
C ASP A 395 -36.48 5.12 -23.37
N LEU A 396 -35.16 4.96 -23.21
CA LEU A 396 -34.13 5.50 -24.11
C LEU A 396 -32.96 4.52 -24.28
N ALA A 397 -32.69 4.08 -25.51
CA ALA A 397 -31.56 3.23 -25.88
C ALA A 397 -30.65 3.93 -26.90
N ALA A 398 -29.44 3.41 -27.10
CA ALA A 398 -28.47 3.89 -28.08
C ALA A 398 -27.84 2.73 -28.86
N THR A 399 -27.54 2.97 -30.13
CA THR A 399 -26.64 2.12 -30.93
C THR A 399 -25.16 2.45 -30.64
N ALA A 400 -24.23 1.64 -31.15
CA ALA A 400 -22.79 1.87 -31.00
C ALA A 400 -22.29 3.17 -31.67
N ASP A 401 -22.97 3.65 -32.71
CA ASP A 401 -22.76 4.94 -33.38
C ASP A 401 -23.49 6.12 -32.69
N CYS A 402 -24.07 5.89 -31.51
CA CYS A 402 -24.81 6.88 -30.71
C CYS A 402 -26.06 7.50 -31.36
N LYS A 403 -26.65 6.83 -32.35
CA LYS A 403 -28.02 7.08 -32.78
C LYS A 403 -28.97 6.63 -31.66
N LEU A 404 -29.64 7.59 -31.02
CA LEU A 404 -30.51 7.33 -29.88
C LEU A 404 -31.90 6.91 -30.36
N TYR A 405 -32.55 5.98 -29.65
CA TYR A 405 -33.95 5.59 -29.86
C TYR A 405 -34.73 5.81 -28.58
N LEU A 406 -35.86 6.51 -28.68
CA LEU A 406 -36.77 6.87 -27.60
C LEU A 406 -38.10 6.17 -27.81
N ALA A 407 -38.58 5.43 -26.81
CA ALA A 407 -39.88 4.76 -26.82
C ALA A 407 -40.83 5.37 -25.78
N ILE A 408 -42.10 5.52 -26.15
CA ILE A 408 -43.18 5.97 -25.26
C ILE A 408 -44.48 5.20 -25.50
N ARG A 409 -45.35 5.21 -24.48
CA ARG A 409 -46.80 5.05 -24.64
C ARG A 409 -47.38 6.40 -25.08
N GLY A 410 -48.25 6.42 -26.08
CA GLY A 410 -49.02 7.61 -26.46
C GLY A 410 -50.16 7.90 -25.50
N MET A 411 -50.86 9.01 -25.69
CA MET A 411 -52.10 9.32 -24.94
C MET A 411 -53.30 8.46 -25.39
N ASP A 412 -53.10 7.61 -26.40
CA ASP A 412 -54.03 6.71 -27.10
C ASP A 412 -53.67 5.22 -26.87
N ASP A 413 -52.81 4.95 -25.87
CA ASP A 413 -52.23 3.65 -25.51
C ASP A 413 -51.43 2.93 -26.60
N GLN A 414 -51.18 3.59 -27.74
CA GLN A 414 -50.33 3.06 -28.80
C GLN A 414 -48.86 3.26 -28.47
N ILE A 415 -47.98 2.47 -29.08
CA ILE A 415 -46.55 2.52 -28.81
C ILE A 415 -45.86 3.34 -29.90
N TYR A 416 -45.10 4.35 -29.50
CA TYR A 416 -44.39 5.26 -30.40
C TYR A 416 -42.89 5.22 -30.19
N LEU A 417 -42.15 5.23 -31.30
CA LEU A 417 -40.70 5.38 -31.35
C LEU A 417 -40.34 6.71 -32.01
N ASN A 418 -39.25 7.33 -31.55
CA ASN A 418 -38.56 8.44 -32.24
C ASN A 418 -37.05 8.16 -32.15
N TYR A 419 -36.25 8.72 -33.05
CA TYR A 419 -34.79 8.55 -33.00
C TYR A 419 -34.05 9.87 -33.23
N HIS A 420 -32.89 9.99 -32.59
CA HIS A 420 -31.99 11.12 -32.71
C HIS A 420 -30.81 10.77 -33.62
N ASN A 421 -30.67 11.45 -34.75
CA ASN A 421 -29.65 11.17 -35.78
C ASN A 421 -28.26 11.77 -35.48
N GLY A 422 -28.00 12.15 -34.21
CA GLY A 422 -26.83 12.93 -33.79
C GLY A 422 -27.07 14.45 -33.74
N SER A 423 -27.96 14.99 -34.59
CA SER A 423 -28.27 16.43 -34.67
C SER A 423 -29.71 16.79 -34.29
N THR A 424 -30.69 15.98 -34.71
CA THR A 424 -32.13 16.23 -34.52
C THR A 424 -32.90 14.95 -34.22
N TRP A 425 -34.05 15.11 -33.55
CA TRP A 425 -35.08 14.07 -33.44
C TRP A 425 -35.88 14.05 -34.74
N VAL A 426 -35.93 12.89 -35.42
CA VAL A 426 -36.40 12.81 -36.81
C VAL A 426 -37.94 12.75 -36.91
N GLY A 427 -38.63 12.19 -35.91
CA GLY A 427 -40.09 12.17 -35.87
C GLY A 427 -40.67 10.96 -35.16
N TRP A 428 -41.93 11.07 -34.73
CA TRP A 428 -42.66 9.97 -34.08
C TRP A 428 -43.22 8.98 -35.11
N ARG A 429 -42.96 7.70 -34.88
CA ARG A 429 -43.50 6.57 -35.64
C ARG A 429 -44.24 5.65 -34.66
N ARG A 430 -45.50 5.35 -34.97
CA ARG A 430 -46.24 4.26 -34.29
C ARG A 430 -45.67 2.90 -34.71
N ILE A 431 -45.56 1.98 -33.76
CA ILE A 431 -45.32 0.55 -34.02
C ILE A 431 -46.58 -0.26 -33.65
N PRO A 432 -46.75 -1.50 -34.15
CA PRO A 432 -47.97 -2.26 -33.91
C PRO A 432 -48.19 -2.58 -32.43
N GLY A 433 -49.44 -2.56 -31.97
CA GLY A 433 -49.83 -2.94 -30.61
C GLY A 433 -49.97 -1.77 -29.63
N SER A 434 -50.49 -2.11 -28.44
CA SER A 434 -50.86 -1.16 -27.38
C SER A 434 -50.30 -1.61 -26.02
N THR A 435 -50.10 -0.64 -25.12
CA THR A 435 -49.52 -0.85 -23.78
C THR A 435 -50.22 0.01 -22.74
N ILE A 436 -50.41 -0.53 -21.53
CA ILE A 436 -50.93 0.20 -20.36
C ILE A 436 -49.82 0.78 -19.47
N ASP A 437 -48.56 0.70 -19.91
CA ASP A 437 -47.38 1.05 -19.16
C ASP A 437 -46.26 1.56 -20.09
N GLY A 438 -45.19 2.12 -19.53
CA GLY A 438 -44.05 2.53 -20.34
C GLY A 438 -43.39 1.34 -21.05
N PRO A 439 -43.05 1.43 -22.35
CA PRO A 439 -42.20 0.43 -22.99
C PRO A 439 -40.80 0.46 -22.37
N ALA A 440 -40.12 -0.69 -22.37
CA ALA A 440 -38.67 -0.77 -22.12
C ALA A 440 -37.96 -1.16 -23.42
N ILE A 441 -36.79 -0.59 -23.69
CA ILE A 441 -36.05 -0.80 -24.94
C ILE A 441 -34.56 -1.00 -24.75
N ALA A 442 -33.98 -1.86 -25.59
CA ALA A 442 -32.54 -2.01 -25.71
C ALA A 442 -32.16 -2.30 -27.15
N VAL A 443 -31.03 -1.73 -27.60
CA VAL A 443 -30.40 -2.13 -28.87
C VAL A 443 -29.47 -3.30 -28.59
N LEU A 444 -29.52 -4.33 -29.42
CA LEU A 444 -28.57 -5.45 -29.42
C LEU A 444 -28.14 -5.72 -30.86
N GLY A 445 -26.85 -5.51 -31.16
CA GLY A 445 -26.36 -5.46 -32.54
C GLY A 445 -27.19 -4.47 -33.38
N ASN A 446 -27.80 -4.96 -34.47
CA ASN A 446 -28.64 -4.18 -35.38
C ASN A 446 -30.16 -4.37 -35.15
N SER A 447 -30.58 -4.76 -33.94
CA SER A 447 -32.00 -4.88 -33.57
C SER A 447 -32.34 -4.00 -32.37
N LEU A 448 -33.47 -3.29 -32.46
CA LEU A 448 -34.12 -2.66 -31.31
C LEU A 448 -35.15 -3.64 -30.76
N HIS A 449 -34.95 -4.05 -29.52
CA HIS A 449 -35.85 -4.91 -28.78
C HIS A 449 -36.75 -4.04 -27.89
N VAL A 450 -38.04 -4.37 -27.84
CA VAL A 450 -39.06 -3.63 -27.09
C VAL A 450 -39.81 -4.59 -26.18
N ILE A 451 -39.94 -4.28 -24.89
CA ILE A 451 -40.77 -5.03 -23.93
C ILE A 451 -41.92 -4.15 -23.49
N ILE A 452 -43.14 -4.69 -23.51
CA ILE A 452 -44.36 -4.02 -23.02
C ILE A 452 -45.15 -4.91 -22.05
N ARG A 453 -45.99 -4.27 -21.24
CA ARG A 453 -47.16 -4.94 -20.63
C ARG A 453 -48.34 -4.82 -21.59
N GLY A 454 -48.98 -5.96 -21.88
CA GLY A 454 -50.17 -5.98 -22.73
C GLY A 454 -51.35 -5.24 -22.12
N SER A 455 -52.33 -4.88 -22.94
CA SER A 455 -53.57 -4.22 -22.50
C SER A 455 -54.47 -5.08 -21.60
N ASP A 456 -54.16 -6.38 -21.41
CA ASP A 456 -54.74 -7.23 -20.36
C ASP A 456 -54.22 -6.90 -18.94
N GLY A 457 -53.29 -5.95 -18.83
CA GLY A 457 -52.72 -5.47 -17.58
C GLY A 457 -51.65 -6.37 -16.97
N LEU A 458 -51.33 -7.54 -17.55
CA LEU A 458 -50.50 -8.55 -16.90
C LEU A 458 -49.54 -9.32 -17.81
N SER A 459 -49.90 -9.59 -19.07
CA SER A 459 -49.01 -10.27 -20.02
C SER A 459 -47.80 -9.42 -20.36
N LEU A 460 -46.67 -10.08 -20.63
CA LEU A 460 -45.47 -9.46 -21.18
C LEU A 460 -45.30 -9.84 -22.65
N TRP A 461 -44.86 -8.90 -23.47
CA TRP A 461 -44.61 -9.12 -24.90
C TRP A 461 -43.25 -8.53 -25.30
N HIS A 462 -42.50 -9.29 -26.10
CA HIS A 462 -41.21 -8.92 -26.69
C HIS A 462 -41.39 -8.65 -28.18
N GLY A 463 -41.15 -7.41 -28.57
CA GLY A 463 -41.15 -6.95 -29.95
C GLY A 463 -39.72 -6.80 -30.46
N ILE A 464 -39.52 -7.06 -31.75
CA ILE A 464 -38.20 -6.92 -32.40
C ILE A 464 -38.35 -6.07 -33.65
N MET A 465 -37.56 -5.01 -33.72
CA MET A 465 -37.46 -4.11 -34.86
C MET A 465 -36.05 -4.15 -35.44
N ASP A 466 -35.97 -4.32 -36.76
CA ASP A 466 -34.73 -4.30 -37.52
C ASP A 466 -34.29 -2.85 -37.78
N LEU A 467 -33.04 -2.51 -37.48
CA LEU A 467 -32.55 -1.12 -37.55
C LEU A 467 -31.91 -0.72 -38.87
N SER A 468 -31.53 -1.66 -39.75
CA SER A 468 -31.03 -1.33 -41.10
C SER A 468 -32.16 -1.17 -42.10
N THR A 469 -33.14 -2.07 -42.06
CA THR A 469 -34.36 -2.00 -42.89
C THR A 469 -35.46 -1.14 -42.27
N ASN A 470 -35.32 -0.76 -41.00
CA ASN A 470 -36.33 0.00 -40.25
C ASN A 470 -37.68 -0.76 -40.14
N THR A 471 -37.69 -2.10 -40.20
CA THR A 471 -38.90 -2.93 -40.25
C THR A 471 -39.30 -3.51 -38.89
N TRP A 472 -40.61 -3.60 -38.63
CA TRP A 472 -41.13 -4.33 -37.46
C TRP A 472 -41.25 -5.81 -37.81
N ARG A 473 -40.64 -6.71 -37.01
CA ARG A 473 -40.60 -8.15 -37.33
C ARG A 473 -41.81 -8.90 -36.79
N ARG A 474 -42.02 -8.90 -35.46
CA ARG A 474 -43.16 -9.55 -34.77
C ARG A 474 -43.22 -9.16 -33.29
N TRP A 475 -44.34 -9.50 -32.65
CA TRP A 475 -44.44 -9.68 -31.20
C TRP A 475 -44.26 -11.15 -30.83
N ILE A 476 -43.67 -11.41 -29.66
CA ILE A 476 -43.47 -12.73 -29.04
C ILE A 476 -44.03 -12.64 -27.62
N LYS A 477 -44.94 -13.54 -27.22
CA LYS A 477 -45.46 -13.54 -25.85
C LYS A 477 -44.41 -14.10 -24.89
N ILE A 478 -44.10 -13.37 -23.82
CA ILE A 478 -43.20 -13.83 -22.75
C ILE A 478 -44.07 -14.53 -21.70
N SER A 479 -43.73 -15.78 -21.33
CA SER A 479 -44.46 -16.50 -20.28
C SER A 479 -44.27 -15.84 -18.91
N GLY A 480 -45.30 -15.87 -18.06
CA GLY A 480 -45.34 -15.17 -16.76
C GLY A 480 -46.28 -13.96 -16.76
N SER A 481 -46.25 -13.16 -15.67
CA SER A 481 -46.99 -11.90 -15.59
C SER A 481 -46.35 -10.92 -14.60
N THR A 482 -46.55 -9.61 -14.80
CA THR A 482 -46.02 -8.57 -13.90
C THR A 482 -46.99 -7.40 -13.68
N PRO A 483 -47.08 -6.86 -12.45
CA PRO A 483 -47.76 -5.60 -12.14
C PRO A 483 -46.81 -4.39 -12.17
N SER A 484 -45.69 -4.42 -12.90
CA SER A 484 -44.76 -3.29 -13.02
C SER A 484 -44.24 -3.11 -14.44
N THR A 485 -44.01 -1.87 -14.84
CA THR A 485 -43.20 -1.51 -16.01
C THR A 485 -41.91 -2.36 -16.04
N PRO A 486 -41.61 -3.05 -17.16
CA PRO A 486 -40.37 -3.80 -17.30
C PRO A 486 -39.16 -2.86 -17.43
N ASP A 487 -37.96 -3.43 -17.33
CA ASP A 487 -36.72 -2.78 -17.76
C ASP A 487 -35.81 -3.77 -18.50
N LEU A 488 -34.97 -3.30 -19.44
CA LEU A 488 -34.23 -4.17 -20.37
C LEU A 488 -32.76 -3.71 -20.56
N ALA A 489 -31.82 -4.61 -20.29
CA ALA A 489 -30.40 -4.43 -20.60
C ALA A 489 -29.96 -5.32 -21.77
N ALA A 490 -28.96 -4.88 -22.53
CA ALA A 490 -28.31 -5.65 -23.58
C ALA A 490 -26.81 -5.83 -23.29
N ASP A 491 -26.34 -7.07 -23.40
CA ASP A 491 -24.92 -7.43 -23.42
C ASP A 491 -24.47 -7.65 -24.87
N GLN A 492 -23.80 -6.65 -25.44
CA GLN A 492 -23.26 -6.72 -26.81
C GLN A 492 -22.15 -7.76 -26.95
N ALA A 493 -21.46 -8.14 -25.85
CA ALA A 493 -20.32 -9.05 -25.91
C ALA A 493 -20.74 -10.53 -25.96
N THR A 494 -21.91 -10.86 -25.41
CA THR A 494 -22.48 -12.23 -25.48
C THR A 494 -23.67 -12.38 -26.41
N GLY A 495 -24.27 -11.28 -26.90
CA GLY A 495 -25.50 -11.35 -27.70
C GLY A 495 -26.74 -11.64 -26.85
N THR A 496 -26.72 -11.26 -25.56
CA THR A 496 -27.78 -11.57 -24.59
C THR A 496 -28.58 -10.32 -24.22
N LEU A 497 -29.90 -10.43 -24.08
CA LEU A 497 -30.71 -9.44 -23.36
C LEU A 497 -31.01 -9.93 -21.95
N TYR A 498 -31.11 -9.02 -20.99
CA TYR A 498 -31.59 -9.28 -19.64
C TYR A 498 -32.79 -8.38 -19.33
N LEU A 499 -33.96 -9.00 -19.12
CA LEU A 499 -35.21 -8.36 -18.72
C LEU A 499 -35.35 -8.45 -17.20
N ALA A 500 -35.67 -7.33 -16.54
CA ALA A 500 -36.04 -7.28 -15.12
C ALA A 500 -37.49 -6.86 -14.92
N VAL A 501 -38.20 -7.53 -14.00
CA VAL A 501 -39.58 -7.20 -13.60
C VAL A 501 -39.80 -7.41 -12.10
N ARG A 502 -40.84 -6.78 -11.55
CA ARG A 502 -41.40 -7.13 -10.23
C ARG A 502 -42.44 -8.24 -10.42
N GLY A 503 -42.43 -9.26 -9.55
CA GLY A 503 -43.50 -10.27 -9.48
C GLY A 503 -44.72 -9.78 -8.68
N LYS A 504 -45.86 -10.48 -8.76
CA LYS A 504 -47.06 -10.16 -7.95
C LYS A 504 -46.80 -10.21 -6.43
N ASN A 505 -45.78 -10.96 -6.01
CA ASN A 505 -45.29 -11.07 -4.63
C ASN A 505 -44.28 -9.95 -4.22
N ASN A 506 -44.15 -8.88 -5.02
CA ASN A 506 -43.19 -7.78 -4.85
C ASN A 506 -41.69 -8.16 -4.88
N ARG A 507 -41.34 -9.43 -5.16
CA ARG A 507 -39.95 -9.86 -5.40
C ARG A 507 -39.50 -9.45 -6.81
N ILE A 508 -38.19 -9.43 -7.04
CA ILE A 508 -37.60 -9.09 -8.34
C ILE A 508 -37.27 -10.38 -9.09
N TYR A 509 -37.59 -10.40 -10.39
CA TYR A 509 -37.27 -11.50 -11.30
C TYR A 509 -36.50 -10.98 -12.51
N VAL A 510 -35.51 -11.76 -12.95
CA VAL A 510 -34.69 -11.52 -14.14
C VAL A 510 -34.88 -12.67 -15.12
N ARG A 511 -34.83 -12.39 -16.42
CA ARG A 511 -34.89 -13.38 -17.49
C ARG A 511 -33.90 -13.03 -18.59
N SER A 512 -33.19 -14.01 -19.14
CA SER A 512 -32.33 -13.81 -20.31
C SER A 512 -33.05 -14.17 -21.62
N TRP A 513 -32.70 -13.45 -22.69
CA TRP A 513 -32.99 -13.83 -24.08
C TRP A 513 -31.69 -14.01 -24.83
N PHE A 514 -31.53 -15.14 -25.50
CA PHE A 514 -30.33 -15.55 -26.23
C PHE A 514 -30.72 -16.52 -27.36
N ASN A 515 -30.00 -16.50 -28.48
CA ASN A 515 -30.27 -17.35 -29.66
C ASN A 515 -31.76 -17.45 -30.09
N GLY A 516 -32.51 -16.35 -29.96
CA GLY A 516 -33.91 -16.26 -30.40
C GLY A 516 -34.96 -16.58 -29.32
N SER A 517 -34.59 -17.22 -28.21
CA SER A 517 -35.53 -17.69 -27.17
C SER A 517 -35.29 -17.03 -25.80
N TRP A 518 -36.34 -17.05 -24.96
CA TRP A 518 -36.24 -16.63 -23.55
C TRP A 518 -35.99 -17.86 -22.67
N GLY A 519 -34.97 -17.81 -21.80
CA GLY A 519 -34.69 -18.84 -20.79
C GLY A 519 -35.70 -18.85 -19.65
N ASP A 520 -35.34 -19.35 -18.47
CA ASP A 520 -36.23 -19.35 -17.29
C ASP A 520 -36.18 -18.06 -16.47
N TRP A 521 -37.20 -17.86 -15.62
CA TRP A 521 -37.25 -16.74 -14.67
C TRP A 521 -36.39 -17.01 -13.44
N GLU A 522 -35.26 -16.30 -13.33
CA GLU A 522 -34.43 -16.27 -12.14
C GLU A 522 -35.00 -15.27 -11.13
N GLN A 523 -35.33 -15.70 -9.91
CA GLN A 523 -35.66 -14.76 -8.83
C GLN A 523 -34.38 -14.18 -8.24
N VAL A 524 -34.29 -12.85 -8.11
CA VAL A 524 -33.19 -12.22 -7.36
C VAL A 524 -33.29 -12.65 -5.88
N PRO A 525 -32.18 -13.09 -5.24
CA PRO A 525 -32.19 -13.50 -3.85
C PRO A 525 -32.52 -12.35 -2.89
N THR A 526 -33.57 -12.53 -2.09
CA THR A 526 -34.10 -11.55 -1.11
C THR A 526 -34.51 -10.20 -1.75
N GLY A 527 -35.00 -9.27 -0.92
CA GLY A 527 -35.42 -7.94 -1.38
C GLY A 527 -36.85 -7.89 -1.94
N THR A 528 -37.42 -6.69 -1.90
CA THR A 528 -38.78 -6.38 -2.37
C THR A 528 -38.88 -4.94 -2.84
N THR A 529 -39.72 -4.68 -3.85
CA THR A 529 -39.96 -3.35 -4.44
C THR A 529 -41.44 -3.11 -4.72
N SER A 530 -41.88 -1.84 -4.75
CA SER A 530 -43.24 -1.43 -5.17
C SER A 530 -43.35 -1.04 -6.64
N ASN A 531 -42.22 -0.95 -7.35
CA ASN A 531 -42.12 -0.35 -8.68
C ASN A 531 -41.41 -1.32 -9.64
N GLY A 532 -41.12 -0.87 -10.86
CA GLY A 532 -40.21 -1.62 -11.74
C GLY A 532 -38.79 -1.60 -11.16
N PRO A 533 -38.03 -2.72 -11.24
CA PRO A 533 -36.59 -2.68 -11.08
C PRO A 533 -35.95 -1.90 -12.23
N ALA A 534 -34.70 -1.49 -12.05
CA ALA A 534 -33.82 -1.07 -13.15
C ALA A 534 -32.67 -2.07 -13.32
N ILE A 535 -32.22 -2.31 -14.55
CA ILE A 535 -31.21 -3.32 -14.91
C ILE A 535 -30.15 -2.78 -15.88
N ARG A 536 -28.87 -3.12 -15.66
CA ARG A 536 -27.79 -2.79 -16.60
C ARG A 536 -26.66 -3.82 -16.55
N VAL A 537 -26.04 -4.08 -17.70
CA VAL A 537 -24.83 -4.92 -17.81
C VAL A 537 -23.60 -4.02 -17.82
N LEU A 538 -22.55 -4.41 -17.09
CA LEU A 538 -21.24 -3.77 -17.12
C LEU A 538 -20.15 -4.85 -17.13
N GLY A 539 -19.51 -5.06 -18.28
CA GLY A 539 -18.51 -6.12 -18.45
C GLY A 539 -19.11 -7.51 -18.19
N ARG A 540 -18.79 -8.12 -17.05
CA ARG A 540 -19.36 -9.41 -16.60
C ARG A 540 -20.21 -9.29 -15.34
N GLU A 541 -20.75 -8.11 -15.06
CA GLU A 541 -21.61 -7.85 -13.91
C GLU A 541 -23.00 -7.35 -14.36
N LEU A 542 -24.05 -7.88 -13.72
CA LEU A 542 -25.44 -7.50 -13.96
C LEU A 542 -25.96 -6.75 -12.74
N HIS A 543 -26.28 -5.48 -12.91
CA HIS A 543 -26.62 -4.56 -11.83
C HIS A 543 -28.14 -4.40 -11.78
N ILE A 544 -28.73 -4.59 -10.61
CA ILE A 544 -30.16 -4.35 -10.36
C ILE A 544 -30.31 -3.24 -9.32
N MET A 545 -31.05 -2.18 -9.65
CA MET A 545 -31.41 -1.13 -8.70
C MET A 545 -32.93 -1.10 -8.47
N VAL A 546 -33.36 -0.90 -7.22
CA VAL A 546 -34.77 -0.84 -6.84
C VAL A 546 -35.08 0.29 -5.85
N ARG A 547 -36.32 0.74 -5.89
CA ARG A 547 -37.00 1.55 -4.85
C ARG A 547 -37.71 0.61 -3.87
N ARG A 548 -37.65 0.86 -2.56
CA ARG A 548 -38.38 0.10 -1.53
C ARG A 548 -39.46 0.92 -0.82
N THR A 549 -40.43 0.21 -0.24
CA THR A 549 -41.53 0.78 0.58
C THR A 549 -41.18 0.91 2.06
N SER A 550 -40.25 0.09 2.56
CA SER A 550 -39.74 0.18 3.93
C SER A 550 -38.21 0.00 3.94
N PRO A 551 -37.44 1.01 4.38
CA PRO A 551 -37.86 2.39 4.59
C PRO A 551 -38.44 3.02 3.30
N PRO A 552 -39.45 3.91 3.37
CA PRO A 552 -40.10 4.46 2.19
C PRO A 552 -39.13 5.24 1.31
N ASN A 553 -39.33 5.14 0.00
CA ASN A 553 -38.57 5.84 -1.04
C ASN A 553 -37.06 5.48 -1.11
N SER A 554 -36.59 4.54 -0.28
CA SER A 554 -35.17 4.20 -0.20
C SER A 554 -34.68 3.38 -1.39
N ILE A 555 -33.44 3.61 -1.79
CA ILE A 555 -32.81 3.02 -2.97
C ILE A 555 -31.88 1.88 -2.54
N TYR A 556 -31.95 0.75 -3.24
CA TYR A 556 -31.07 -0.41 -3.02
C TYR A 556 -30.50 -0.91 -4.34
N HIS A 557 -29.28 -1.42 -4.31
CA HIS A 557 -28.55 -1.96 -5.46
C HIS A 557 -27.93 -3.32 -5.11
N CYS A 558 -28.00 -4.28 -6.03
CA CYS A 558 -27.26 -5.56 -5.97
C CYS A 558 -26.67 -5.91 -7.35
N ILE A 559 -25.77 -6.90 -7.36
CA ILE A 559 -24.99 -7.30 -8.54
C ILE A 559 -25.00 -8.84 -8.66
N LYS A 560 -25.16 -9.37 -9.87
CA LYS A 560 -24.83 -10.78 -10.20
C LYS A 560 -23.57 -10.83 -11.06
N LYS A 561 -22.68 -11.80 -10.83
CA LYS A 561 -21.57 -12.09 -11.75
C LYS A 561 -22.04 -13.02 -12.88
N LEU A 562 -21.74 -12.68 -14.13
CA LEU A 562 -22.25 -13.37 -15.32
C LEU A 562 -21.32 -14.48 -15.84
N PRO A 563 -21.87 -15.60 -16.35
CA PRO A 563 -23.31 -15.86 -16.53
C PRO A 563 -24.02 -16.44 -15.28
N ALA A 564 -23.32 -17.28 -14.50
CA ALA A 564 -23.91 -18.15 -13.47
C ALA A 564 -23.38 -17.91 -12.05
N GLY A 565 -22.76 -16.75 -11.79
CA GLY A 565 -22.26 -16.40 -10.46
C GLY A 565 -23.39 -16.01 -9.49
N ALA A 566 -23.06 -16.04 -8.20
CA ALA A 566 -23.97 -15.64 -7.13
C ALA A 566 -24.32 -14.13 -7.19
N TRP A 567 -25.44 -13.78 -6.55
CA TRP A 567 -25.85 -12.41 -6.30
C TRP A 567 -25.18 -11.84 -5.04
N SER A 568 -24.84 -10.55 -5.08
CA SER A 568 -24.47 -9.79 -3.89
C SER A 568 -25.67 -9.60 -2.95
N SER A 569 -25.39 -9.30 -1.68
CA SER A 569 -26.39 -8.69 -0.81
C SER A 569 -26.86 -7.33 -1.35
N TRP A 570 -28.07 -6.92 -0.95
CA TRP A 570 -28.65 -5.64 -1.34
C TRP A 570 -28.03 -4.48 -0.54
N LYS A 571 -27.20 -3.65 -1.20
CA LYS A 571 -26.60 -2.46 -0.62
C LYS A 571 -27.61 -1.30 -0.65
N LYS A 572 -27.99 -0.78 0.52
CA LYS A 572 -28.77 0.47 0.63
C LYS A 572 -27.90 1.63 0.15
N LEU A 573 -28.46 2.50 -0.68
CA LEU A 573 -27.82 3.74 -1.12
C LEU A 573 -28.37 4.95 -0.35
N ASN A 574 -27.57 6.02 -0.28
CA ASN A 574 -28.02 7.33 0.16
C ASN A 574 -28.98 7.96 -0.87
N GLY A 575 -29.86 8.86 -0.41
CA GLY A 575 -30.90 9.49 -1.23
C GLY A 575 -32.21 8.69 -1.29
N THR A 576 -33.24 9.29 -1.90
CA THR A 576 -34.57 8.69 -2.06
C THR A 576 -35.21 9.04 -3.41
N THR A 577 -36.06 8.16 -3.93
CA THR A 577 -36.84 8.35 -5.17
C THR A 577 -38.32 7.99 -4.95
N PRO A 578 -39.29 8.78 -5.46
CA PRO A 578 -40.70 8.43 -5.44
C PRO A 578 -41.09 7.40 -6.53
N THR A 579 -40.24 7.18 -7.54
CA THR A 579 -40.53 6.34 -8.72
C THR A 579 -39.48 5.25 -8.92
N SER A 580 -39.58 4.46 -10.01
CA SER A 580 -38.50 3.57 -10.43
C SER A 580 -37.19 4.36 -10.62
N PRO A 581 -36.02 3.77 -10.31
CA PRO A 581 -34.74 4.25 -10.81
C PRO A 581 -34.59 3.91 -12.31
N THR A 582 -33.52 4.42 -12.91
CA THR A 582 -33.06 4.10 -14.27
C THR A 582 -31.55 3.87 -14.23
N LEU A 583 -31.04 2.88 -14.98
CA LEU A 583 -29.60 2.58 -15.10
C LEU A 583 -29.16 2.59 -16.58
N THR A 584 -27.99 3.16 -16.85
CA THR A 584 -27.29 3.07 -18.15
C THR A 584 -25.79 2.93 -17.97
#